data_AF-A0A235B1V4-F1
#
_entry.id   AF-A0A235B1V4-F1
#
_cell.length_a   1.000
_cell.length_b   1.000
_cell.length_c   1.000
_cell.angle_alpha   90.00
_cell.angle_beta   90.00
_cell.angle_gamma   90.00
#
_symmetry.space_group_name_H-M   'P 1'
#
loop_
_entity.id
_entity.type
_entity.pdbx_description
1 polymer ?
#
loop_
_entity_poly.entity_id
_entity_poly.type
_entity_poly.pdbx_seq_one_letter_code
_entity_poly.pdbx_strand_id
1 'polypeptide(L)'
;MSKMEKSRNHLEKALQLKGETRALALDIKRKTERKLSEIHADVKLTEVGKSEARLEAQELAAVEASRRALNLQQGVRANLAMAKKAAQEVVNRKVKKPSADQVERFQRELNRVKTSLMLEREGKKALDSLTGS
;
A
#
# COMPACT_ATOMS: atom_id res chain seq x y z
N MET A 1 -7.02 3.76 -13.38
CA MET A 1 -6.83 3.01 -12.13
C MET A 1 -8.16 2.76 -11.44
N SER A 2 -8.58 1.51 -11.35
CA SER A 2 -9.75 1.05 -10.59
C SER A 2 -9.62 1.44 -9.10
N LYS A 3 -10.75 1.65 -8.41
CA LYS A 3 -10.75 1.94 -6.97
C LYS A 3 -10.07 0.83 -6.16
N MET A 4 -10.16 -0.41 -6.64
CA MET A 4 -9.51 -1.58 -6.05
C MET A 4 -8.00 -1.55 -6.25
N GLU A 5 -7.53 -1.11 -7.43
CA GLU A 5 -6.10 -0.90 -7.70
C GLU A 5 -5.53 0.24 -6.84
N LYS A 6 -6.28 1.34 -6.66
CA LYS A 6 -5.88 2.44 -5.76
C LYS A 6 -5.73 1.95 -4.32
N SER A 7 -6.67 1.16 -3.83
CA SER A 7 -6.62 0.59 -2.47
C SER A 7 -5.39 -0.32 -2.29
N ARG A 8 -5.13 -1.23 -3.25
CA ARG A 8 -3.94 -2.09 -3.25
C ARG A 8 -2.63 -1.29 -3.24
N ASN A 9 -2.54 -0.27 -4.08
CA ASN A 9 -1.33 0.55 -4.20
C ASN A 9 -1.01 1.31 -2.90
N HIS A 10 -2.02 1.87 -2.22
CA HIS A 10 -1.82 2.49 -0.90
C HIS A 10 -1.44 1.47 0.19
N LEU A 11 -2.01 0.27 0.16
CA LEU A 11 -1.64 -0.79 1.09
C LEU A 11 -0.18 -1.23 0.88
N GLU A 12 0.24 -1.41 -0.36
CA GLU A 12 1.60 -1.78 -0.72
C GLU A 12 2.62 -0.72 -0.26
N LYS A 13 2.33 0.56 -0.49
CA LYS A 13 3.15 1.67 0.02
C LYS A 13 3.26 1.67 1.55
N ALA A 14 2.18 1.37 2.26
CA ALA A 14 2.22 1.26 3.72
C ALA A 14 3.12 0.10 4.19
N LEU A 15 3.10 -1.03 3.47
CA LEU A 15 3.97 -2.18 3.76
C LEU A 15 5.43 -1.89 3.44
N GLN A 16 5.71 -1.21 2.32
CA GLN A 16 7.06 -0.76 1.96
C GLN A 16 7.65 0.15 3.04
N LEU A 17 6.92 1.19 3.44
CA LEU A 17 7.33 2.09 4.52
C LEU A 17 7.58 1.32 5.84
N LYS A 18 6.74 0.35 6.17
CA LYS A 18 6.96 -0.49 7.36
C LYS A 18 8.26 -1.30 7.25
N GLY A 19 8.58 -1.82 6.07
CA GLY A 19 9.82 -2.55 5.78
C GLY A 19 11.08 -1.67 5.88
N GLU A 20 10.97 -0.38 5.59
CA GLU A 20 12.09 0.57 5.65
C GLU A 20 12.53 0.90 7.08
N THR A 21 11.73 0.61 8.10
CA THR A 21 12.03 0.93 9.52
C THR A 21 13.40 0.41 9.96
N ARG A 22 13.75 -0.83 9.60
CA ARG A 22 15.03 -1.44 9.96
C ARG A 22 16.20 -0.80 9.22
N ALA A 23 16.00 -0.47 7.94
CA ALA A 23 17.01 0.21 7.13
C ALA A 23 17.30 1.62 7.66
N LEU A 24 16.26 2.34 8.07
CA LEU A 24 16.37 3.67 8.67
C LEU A 24 17.16 3.64 9.98
N ALA A 25 16.83 2.71 10.89
CA ALA A 25 17.54 2.57 12.16
C ALA A 25 19.04 2.28 11.93
N LEU A 26 19.35 1.46 10.93
CA LEU A 26 20.71 1.08 10.58
C LEU A 26 21.48 2.24 9.91
N ASP A 27 20.83 3.06 9.07
CA ASP A 27 21.41 4.28 8.50
C ASP A 27 21.78 5.29 9.60
N ILE A 28 20.86 5.55 10.54
CA ILE A 28 21.09 6.45 11.66
C ILE A 28 22.25 5.95 12.51
N LYS A 29 22.23 4.67 12.91
CA LYS A 29 23.32 4.06 13.69
C LYS A 29 24.68 4.25 13.02
N ARG A 30 24.80 3.91 11.73
CA ARG A 30 26.06 4.05 10.97
C ARG A 30 26.53 5.50 10.90
N LYS A 31 25.63 6.45 10.69
CA LYS A 31 25.97 7.88 10.66
C LYS A 31 26.47 8.37 12.02
N THR A 32 25.79 7.99 13.09
CA THR A 32 26.21 8.35 14.46
C THR A 32 27.57 7.74 14.79
N GLU A 33 27.79 6.45 14.48
CA GLU A 33 29.08 5.79 14.70
C GLU A 33 30.23 6.47 13.95
N ARG A 34 30.02 6.86 12.68
CA ARG A 34 31.02 7.62 11.91
C ARG A 34 31.34 8.95 12.56
N LYS A 35 30.31 9.73 12.94
CA LYS A 35 30.49 11.02 13.62
C LYS A 35 31.25 10.89 14.94
N LEU A 36 30.92 9.87 15.74
CA LEU A 36 31.61 9.60 17.00
C LEU A 36 33.07 9.20 16.79
N SER A 37 33.36 8.44 15.73
CA SER A 37 34.72 8.09 15.32
C SER A 37 35.52 9.31 14.88
N GLU A 38 34.91 10.22 14.12
CA GLU A 38 35.53 11.49 13.69
C GLU A 38 35.89 12.36 14.90
N ILE A 39 34.96 12.52 15.85
CA ILE A 39 35.22 13.27 17.09
C ILE A 39 36.34 12.63 17.92
N HIS A 40 36.39 11.31 17.99
CA HIS A 40 37.44 10.62 18.73
C HIS A 40 38.83 10.85 18.14
N ALA A 41 38.93 10.78 16.80
CA ALA A 41 40.16 10.96 16.04
C ALA A 41 40.61 12.42 15.94
N ASP A 42 39.75 13.39 16.29
CA ASP A 42 40.10 14.81 16.23
C ASP A 42 41.17 15.17 17.26
N VAL A 43 42.36 15.55 16.78
CA VAL A 43 43.51 15.93 17.61
C VAL A 43 43.38 17.37 18.13
N LYS A 44 42.48 18.18 17.55
CA LYS A 44 42.28 19.58 17.94
C LYS A 44 41.40 19.75 19.16
N LEU A 45 40.62 18.73 19.52
CA LEU A 45 39.72 18.76 20.67
C LEU A 45 40.42 18.22 21.92
N THR A 46 40.24 18.92 23.04
CA THR A 46 40.58 18.40 24.37
C THR A 46 39.65 17.24 24.75
N GLU A 47 40.01 16.42 25.73
CA GLU A 47 39.13 15.33 26.19
C GLU A 47 37.75 15.82 26.66
N VAL A 48 37.70 17.00 27.30
CA VAL A 48 36.44 17.66 27.68
C VAL A 48 35.66 18.06 26.43
N GLY A 49 36.30 18.71 25.46
CA GLY A 49 35.66 19.11 24.20
C GLY A 49 35.17 17.91 23.38
N LYS A 50 35.88 16.77 23.40
CA LYS A 50 35.42 15.52 22.78
C LYS A 50 34.19 14.96 23.48
N SER A 51 34.13 15.03 24.81
CA SER A 51 32.96 14.59 25.58
C SER A 51 31.71 15.41 25.24
N GLU A 52 31.84 16.73 25.20
CA GLU A 52 30.74 17.64 24.83
C GLU A 52 30.28 17.42 23.39
N ALA A 53 31.22 17.35 22.43
CA ALA A 53 30.91 17.11 21.03
C ALA A 53 30.22 15.74 20.80
N ARG A 54 30.60 14.71 21.58
CA ARG A 54 29.93 13.39 21.52
C ARG A 54 28.50 13.46 22.02
N LEU A 55 28.25 14.16 23.13
CA LEU A 55 26.90 14.35 23.67
C LEU A 55 26.02 15.07 22.65
N GLU A 56 26.51 16.18 22.08
CA GLU A 56 25.78 16.93 21.05
C GLU A 56 25.48 16.05 19.81
N ALA A 57 26.47 15.27 19.34
CA ALA A 57 26.27 14.37 18.21
C ALA A 57 25.21 13.29 18.49
N GLN A 58 25.14 12.79 19.73
CA GLN A 58 24.13 11.82 20.15
C GLN A 58 22.74 12.45 20.26
N GLU A 59 22.63 13.66 20.82
CA GLU A 59 21.38 14.41 20.91
C GLU A 59 20.80 14.71 19.53
N LEU A 60 21.63 15.21 18.61
CA LEU A 60 21.23 15.47 17.24
C LEU A 60 20.73 14.19 16.55
N ALA A 61 21.43 13.07 16.74
CA ALA A 61 21.01 11.78 16.20
C ALA A 61 19.68 11.31 16.80
N ALA A 62 19.45 11.51 18.11
CA ALA A 62 18.20 11.16 18.78
C ALA A 62 17.01 11.99 18.27
N VAL A 63 17.20 13.29 18.06
CA VAL A 63 16.20 14.18 17.48
C VAL A 63 15.89 13.78 16.04
N GLU A 64 16.91 13.51 15.23
CA GLU A 64 16.75 13.05 13.85
C GLU A 64 15.99 11.71 13.79
N ALA A 65 16.37 10.75 14.65
CA ALA A 65 15.70 9.46 14.74
C ALA A 65 14.22 9.60 15.09
N SER A 66 13.92 10.42 16.11
CA SER A 66 12.55 10.69 16.55
C SER A 66 11.71 11.31 15.45
N ARG A 67 12.25 12.31 14.75
CA ARG A 67 11.57 12.98 13.63
C ARG A 67 11.31 12.03 12.46
N ARG A 68 12.32 11.25 12.07
CA ARG A 68 12.18 10.28 10.97
C ARG A 68 11.20 9.16 11.33
N ALA A 69 11.25 8.63 12.55
CA ALA A 69 10.32 7.61 13.03
C ALA A 69 8.87 8.13 13.03
N LEU A 70 8.65 9.37 13.51
CA LEU A 70 7.33 10.01 13.49
C LEU A 70 6.80 10.15 12.06
N ASN A 71 7.63 10.64 11.14
CA ASN A 71 7.25 10.80 9.73
C ASN A 71 6.87 9.46 9.09
N LEU A 72 7.63 8.40 9.37
CA LEU A 72 7.34 7.04 8.91
C LEU A 72 5.99 6.55 9.44
N GLN A 73 5.74 6.73 10.73
CA GLN A 73 4.48 6.34 11.36
C GLN A 73 3.29 7.11 10.77
N GLN A 74 3.45 8.42 10.55
CA GLN A 74 2.43 9.26 9.91
C GLN A 74 2.18 8.82 8.46
N GLY A 75 3.22 8.54 7.69
CA GLY A 75 3.13 8.05 6.32
C GLY A 75 2.41 6.70 6.20
N VAL A 76 2.70 5.77 7.11
CA VAL A 76 2.00 4.47 7.19
C VAL A 76 0.51 4.69 7.51
N ARG A 77 0.21 5.48 8.55
CA ARG A 77 -1.18 5.78 8.95
C ARG A 77 -1.98 6.43 7.82
N ALA A 78 -1.38 7.40 7.14
CA ALA A 78 -2.03 8.10 6.01
C ALA A 78 -2.34 7.15 4.85
N ASN A 79 -1.39 6.28 4.46
CA ASN A 79 -1.61 5.32 3.40
C ASN A 79 -2.67 4.26 3.77
N LEU A 80 -2.67 3.77 5.01
CA LEU A 80 -3.72 2.86 5.48
C LEU A 80 -5.10 3.52 5.48
N ALA A 81 -5.19 4.78 5.90
CA ALA A 81 -6.45 5.54 5.86
C ALA A 81 -6.98 5.69 4.43
N MET A 82 -6.09 6.00 3.47
CA MET A 82 -6.44 6.09 2.05
C MET A 82 -6.88 4.74 1.47
N ALA A 83 -6.15 3.65 1.80
CA ALA A 83 -6.52 2.30 1.38
C ALA A 83 -7.90 1.90 1.90
N LYS A 84 -8.19 2.19 3.18
CA LYS A 84 -9.49 1.93 3.82
C LYS A 84 -10.61 2.73 3.15
N LYS A 85 -10.39 4.03 2.89
CA LYS A 85 -11.38 4.88 2.21
C LYS A 85 -11.71 4.34 0.81
N ALA A 86 -10.69 4.01 0.02
CA ALA A 86 -10.86 3.47 -1.31
C ALA A 86 -11.60 2.11 -1.31
N ALA A 87 -11.30 1.24 -0.33
CA ALA A 87 -12.00 -0.03 -0.15
C ALA A 87 -13.47 0.18 0.25
N GLN A 88 -13.73 1.09 1.18
CA GLN A 88 -15.09 1.43 1.63
C GLN A 88 -15.95 1.94 0.46
N GLU A 89 -15.37 2.73 -0.44
CA GLU A 89 -16.07 3.21 -1.63
C GLU A 89 -16.40 2.10 -2.64
N VAL A 90 -15.67 0.98 -2.63
CA VAL A 90 -15.99 -0.20 -3.45
C VAL A 90 -17.11 -0.99 -2.79
N VAL A 91 -16.99 -1.26 -1.48
CA VAL A 91 -17.98 -2.03 -0.71
C VAL A 91 -19.33 -1.31 -0.66
N ASN A 92 -19.32 0.01 -0.43
CA ASN A 92 -20.54 0.82 -0.35
C ASN A 92 -21.07 1.23 -1.73
N ARG A 93 -20.43 0.81 -2.82
CA ARG A 93 -20.92 1.13 -4.16
C ARG A 93 -22.20 0.37 -4.38
N LYS A 94 -23.35 1.06 -4.29
CA LYS A 94 -24.65 0.48 -4.65
C LYS A 94 -24.56 -0.11 -6.05
N VAL A 95 -24.79 -1.42 -6.15
CA VAL A 95 -24.96 -2.09 -7.44
C VAL A 95 -26.14 -1.41 -8.11
N LYS A 96 -25.92 -0.76 -9.25
CA LYS A 96 -27.01 -0.14 -10.02
C LYS A 96 -27.92 -1.28 -10.48
N LYS A 97 -29.23 -1.12 -10.29
CA LYS A 97 -30.19 -2.00 -10.97
C LYS A 97 -29.91 -1.92 -12.49
N PRO A 98 -29.90 -3.06 -13.21
CA PRO A 98 -29.73 -3.05 -14.65
C PRO A 98 -30.83 -2.21 -15.31
N SER A 99 -30.51 -1.52 -16.39
CA SER A 99 -31.50 -0.76 -17.16
C SER A 99 -32.50 -1.70 -17.85
N ALA A 100 -33.67 -1.18 -18.22
CA ALA A 100 -34.68 -1.96 -18.94
C ALA A 100 -34.09 -2.66 -20.19
N ASP A 101 -33.27 -1.93 -20.96
CA ASP A 101 -32.60 -2.48 -22.15
C ASP A 101 -31.65 -3.63 -21.82
N GLN A 102 -30.94 -3.57 -20.69
CA GLN A 102 -30.03 -4.64 -20.25
C GLN A 102 -30.82 -5.88 -19.86
N VAL A 103 -31.96 -5.70 -19.18
CA VAL A 103 -32.86 -6.80 -18.83
C VAL A 103 -33.47 -7.42 -20.09
N GLU A 104 -33.90 -6.60 -21.05
CA GLU A 104 -34.50 -7.08 -22.29
C GLU A 104 -33.49 -7.84 -23.17
N ARG A 105 -32.24 -7.36 -23.25
CA ARG A 105 -31.15 -8.08 -23.95
C ARG A 105 -30.87 -9.42 -23.29
N PHE A 106 -30.75 -9.44 -21.96
CA PHE A 106 -30.54 -10.67 -21.21
C PHE A 106 -31.70 -11.66 -21.42
N GLN A 107 -32.95 -11.19 -21.39
CA GLN A 107 -34.12 -12.02 -21.61
C GLN A 107 -34.13 -12.63 -23.02
N ARG A 108 -33.76 -11.85 -24.03
CA ARG A 108 -33.63 -12.33 -25.42
C ARG A 108 -32.56 -13.40 -25.56
N GLU A 109 -31.38 -13.18 -25.00
CA GLU A 109 -30.30 -14.17 -25.02
C GLU A 109 -30.68 -15.44 -24.25
N LEU A 110 -31.28 -15.30 -23.07
CA LEU A 110 -31.77 -16.42 -22.28
C LEU A 110 -32.81 -17.26 -23.05
N ASN A 111 -33.76 -16.60 -23.72
CA ASN A 111 -34.75 -17.29 -24.53
C ASN A 111 -34.11 -17.99 -25.73
N ARG A 112 -33.16 -17.34 -26.40
CA ARG A 112 -32.40 -17.96 -27.50
C ARG A 112 -31.68 -19.22 -27.04
N VAL A 113 -30.99 -19.16 -25.89
CA VAL A 113 -30.27 -20.31 -25.33
C VAL A 113 -31.23 -21.41 -24.88
N LYS A 114 -32.36 -21.08 -24.25
CA LYS A 114 -33.41 -22.07 -23.92
C LYS A 114 -33.93 -22.77 -25.17
N THR A 115 -34.21 -22.01 -26.23
CA THR A 115 -34.63 -22.58 -27.51
C THR A 115 -33.54 -23.46 -28.11
N SER A 116 -32.28 -23.04 -28.11
CA SER A 116 -31.15 -23.88 -28.53
C SER A 116 -31.03 -25.17 -27.69
N LEU A 117 -31.15 -25.08 -26.37
CA LEU A 117 -31.13 -26.24 -25.46
C LEU A 117 -32.29 -27.21 -25.69
N MET A 118 -33.48 -26.72 -26.02
CA MET A 118 -34.65 -27.58 -26.28
C MET A 118 -34.62 -28.20 -27.68
N LEU A 119 -33.88 -27.61 -28.63
CA LEU A 119 -33.82 -28.05 -30.02
C LEU A 119 -32.54 -28.83 -30.36
N GLU A 120 -31.46 -28.71 -29.58
CA GLU A 120 -30.18 -29.40 -29.83
C GLU A 120 -29.96 -30.61 -28.91
N ARG A 121 -29.38 -31.68 -29.50
CA ARG A 121 -28.86 -32.86 -28.80
C ARG A 121 -27.60 -32.58 -27.96
N GLU A 122 -26.99 -31.40 -28.12
CA GLU A 122 -25.71 -31.00 -27.51
C GLU A 122 -25.85 -29.80 -26.56
N GLY A 123 -26.62 -29.96 -25.47
CA GLY A 123 -26.90 -28.87 -24.53
C GLY A 123 -25.67 -28.25 -23.83
N LYS A 124 -24.48 -28.83 -24.01
CA LYS A 124 -23.21 -28.34 -23.44
C LYS A 124 -22.74 -27.03 -24.11
N LYS A 125 -22.80 -26.92 -25.45
CA LYS A 125 -22.39 -25.71 -26.18
C LYS A 125 -23.26 -24.49 -25.89
N ALA A 126 -24.56 -24.73 -25.67
CA ALA A 126 -25.51 -23.68 -25.35
C ALA A 126 -25.30 -23.11 -23.93
N LEU A 127 -24.90 -23.95 -22.97
CA LEU A 127 -24.57 -23.51 -21.61
C LEU A 127 -23.30 -22.64 -21.58
N ASP A 128 -22.26 -23.01 -22.35
CA ASP A 128 -21.00 -22.27 -22.41
C ASP A 128 -21.18 -20.84 -22.96
N SER A 129 -22.15 -20.63 -23.86
CA SER A 129 -22.51 -19.30 -24.38
C SER A 129 -23.11 -18.35 -23.32
N LEU A 130 -23.67 -18.88 -22.23
CA LEU A 130 -24.25 -18.13 -21.11
C LEU A 130 -23.19 -17.76 -20.06
N THR A 131 -22.19 -18.61 -19.88
CA THR A 131 -21.15 -18.44 -18.86
C THR A 131 -19.89 -17.75 -19.38
N GLY A 132 -19.75 -17.57 -20.70
CA GLY A 132 -18.65 -16.82 -21.31
C GLY A 132 -17.27 -17.44 -21.04
N SER A 133 -17.19 -18.78 -21.06
CA SER A 133 -15.94 -19.54 -20.96
C SER A 133 -15.43 -19.97 -22.34
#